data_AF-A0ABD3P6L4-F1
#
_entry.id   AF-A0ABD3P6L4-F1
#
_cell.length_a   1.000
_cell.length_b   1.000
_cell.length_c   1.000
_cell.angle_alpha   90.00
_cell.angle_beta   90.00
_cell.angle_gamma   90.00
#
_symmetry.space_group_name_H-M   'P 1'
#
loop_
_entity.id
_entity.type
_entity.pdbx_description
1 polymer ?
#
loop_
_entity_poly.entity_id
_entity_poly.type
_entity_poly.pdbx_seq_one_letter_code
_entity_poly.pdbx_strand_id
1 'polypeptide(L)'
;MSSIQSHRLKSATEAKEILQSGPAFLDALSASLTSSTPYKGSAVLSTAEEAFFATISSNVESPNATVDALYRSTRDACITATSNIRTLERFIGLHVPQMEDGNNFGVTVQMMMSKFLKEERERCEKILSETSKYYASRADAIDKFTHLPKSTTTETTSTSQSSSTGGKDGDESKTSSSTNTEKKSTKNEEPVNMHRVKALAALDAQMYVDLMGGMQALIDGYMSILDNLEKNWEKLENPRGKGYGGYGSGGSSMVY
;
A
#
# COMPACT_ATOMS: atom_id res chain seq x y z
N MET A 1 -10.50 -36.62 12.26
CA MET A 1 -10.89 -35.40 11.51
C MET A 1 -10.19 -35.43 10.17
N SER A 2 -10.88 -35.14 9.06
CA SER A 2 -10.21 -34.95 7.77
C SER A 2 -9.26 -33.74 7.85
N SER A 3 -8.14 -33.78 7.13
CA SER A 3 -7.21 -32.64 7.00
C SER A 3 -7.93 -31.34 6.61
N ILE A 4 -8.98 -31.43 5.78
CA ILE A 4 -9.76 -30.26 5.36
C ILE A 4 -10.67 -29.72 6.47
N GLN A 5 -11.12 -30.57 7.39
CA GLN A 5 -11.98 -30.14 8.49
C GLN A 5 -11.23 -29.26 9.50
N SER A 6 -9.97 -29.57 9.80
CA SER A 6 -9.14 -28.70 10.66
C SER A 6 -8.89 -27.35 10.00
N HIS A 7 -8.65 -27.30 8.68
CA HIS A 7 -8.54 -26.05 7.94
C HIS A 7 -9.82 -25.21 7.95
N ARG A 8 -11.00 -25.83 7.90
CA ARG A 8 -12.29 -25.12 8.02
C ARG A 8 -12.49 -24.51 9.41
N LEU A 9 -12.21 -25.27 10.48
CA LEU A 9 -12.31 -24.74 11.84
C LEU A 9 -11.31 -23.61 12.09
N LYS A 10 -10.10 -23.74 11.53
CA LYS A 10 -9.07 -22.70 11.58
C LYS A 10 -9.54 -21.44 10.87
N SER A 11 -10.08 -21.54 9.66
CA SER A 11 -10.54 -20.35 8.91
C SER A 11 -11.68 -19.62 9.61
N ALA A 12 -12.59 -20.33 10.30
CA ALA A 12 -13.61 -19.70 11.13
C ALA A 12 -13.02 -18.94 12.33
N THR A 13 -11.96 -19.49 12.94
CA THR A 13 -11.23 -18.84 14.05
C THR A 13 -10.54 -17.58 13.56
N GLU A 14 -9.76 -17.67 12.47
CA GLU A 14 -9.07 -16.52 11.85
C GLU A 14 -10.06 -15.42 11.42
N ALA A 15 -11.24 -15.78 10.90
CA ALA A 15 -12.28 -14.83 10.56
C ALA A 15 -12.89 -14.12 11.79
N LYS A 16 -13.06 -14.82 12.92
CA LYS A 16 -13.50 -14.21 14.19
C LYS A 16 -12.45 -13.25 14.74
N GLU A 17 -11.16 -13.61 14.66
CA GLU A 17 -10.06 -12.74 15.08
C GLU A 17 -10.05 -11.42 14.27
N ILE A 18 -10.28 -11.50 12.94
CA ILE A 18 -10.44 -10.32 12.09
C ILE A 18 -11.66 -9.49 12.53
N LEU A 19 -12.81 -10.12 12.79
CA LEU A 19 -14.00 -9.40 13.25
C LEU A 19 -13.76 -8.68 14.58
N GLN A 20 -13.05 -9.31 15.51
CA GLN A 20 -12.75 -8.74 16.83
C GLN A 20 -11.70 -7.63 16.81
N SER A 21 -10.65 -7.80 15.99
CA SER A 21 -9.57 -6.80 15.87
C SER A 21 -9.89 -5.67 14.88
N GLY A 22 -10.89 -5.88 14.03
CA GLY A 22 -11.30 -4.95 12.97
C GLY A 22 -11.61 -3.52 13.44
N PRO A 23 -12.36 -3.30 14.54
CA PRO A 23 -12.62 -1.94 15.04
C PRO A 23 -11.35 -1.17 15.39
N ALA A 24 -10.40 -1.81 16.09
CA ALA A 24 -9.12 -1.18 16.43
C ALA A 24 -8.28 -0.87 15.18
N PHE A 25 -8.35 -1.72 14.15
CA PHE A 25 -7.74 -1.45 12.86
C PHE A 25 -8.36 -0.22 12.18
N LEU A 26 -9.70 -0.10 12.17
CA LEU A 26 -10.40 1.07 11.63
C LEU A 26 -10.00 2.36 12.36
N ASP A 27 -9.99 2.34 13.70
CA ASP A 27 -9.60 3.50 14.51
C ASP A 27 -8.16 3.95 14.17
N ALA A 28 -7.24 3.00 14.02
CA ALA A 28 -5.86 3.29 13.62
C ALA A 28 -5.78 3.91 12.23
N LEU A 29 -6.56 3.41 11.26
CA LEU A 29 -6.61 3.97 9.91
C LEU A 29 -7.21 5.39 9.89
N SER A 30 -8.32 5.62 10.61
CA SER A 30 -8.94 6.94 10.70
C SER A 30 -8.02 7.96 11.39
N ALA A 31 -7.29 7.54 12.42
CA ALA A 31 -6.27 8.36 13.08
C ALA A 31 -5.12 8.68 12.11
N SER A 32 -4.59 7.68 11.41
CA SER A 32 -3.52 7.84 10.41
C SER A 32 -3.93 8.77 9.27
N LEU A 33 -5.15 8.62 8.76
CA LEU A 33 -5.68 9.48 7.71
C LEU A 33 -5.77 10.92 8.21
N THR A 34 -6.27 11.12 9.42
CA THR A 34 -6.42 12.46 10.03
C THR A 34 -5.08 13.15 10.25
N SER A 35 -4.05 12.42 10.68
CA SER A 35 -2.71 12.96 10.95
C SER A 35 -1.91 13.24 9.68
N SER A 36 -2.11 12.44 8.63
CA SER A 36 -1.33 12.53 7.38
C SER A 36 -1.96 13.44 6.31
N THR A 37 -3.08 14.09 6.62
CA THR A 37 -3.82 14.96 5.69
C THR A 37 -3.90 16.41 6.20
N PRO A 38 -2.85 17.22 6.01
CA PRO A 38 -2.87 18.62 6.45
C PRO A 38 -3.85 19.49 5.65
N TYR A 39 -4.13 19.13 4.39
CA TYR A 39 -5.06 19.86 3.52
C TYR A 39 -6.40 19.14 3.46
N LYS A 40 -7.50 19.88 3.69
CA LYS A 40 -8.87 19.33 3.78
C LYS A 40 -9.90 20.30 3.18
N GLY A 41 -11.14 19.84 3.06
CA GLY A 41 -12.27 20.65 2.62
C GLY A 41 -12.45 20.71 1.11
N SER A 42 -13.40 21.53 0.65
CA SER A 42 -13.82 21.61 -0.77
C SER A 42 -12.72 22.14 -1.70
N ALA A 43 -11.72 22.84 -1.17
CA ALA A 43 -10.57 23.38 -1.91
C ALA A 43 -9.28 22.56 -1.66
N VAL A 44 -9.39 21.30 -1.23
CA VAL A 44 -8.23 20.48 -0.85
C VAL A 44 -7.19 20.37 -1.97
N LEU A 45 -7.63 20.17 -3.21
CA LEU A 45 -6.74 20.00 -4.36
C LEU A 45 -5.96 21.29 -4.63
N SER A 46 -6.64 22.43 -4.80
CA SER A 46 -6.00 23.71 -5.07
C SER A 46 -5.08 24.16 -3.92
N THR A 47 -5.49 23.92 -2.67
CA THR A 47 -4.67 24.26 -1.49
C THR A 47 -3.40 23.42 -1.43
N ALA A 48 -3.50 22.11 -1.71
CA ALA A 48 -2.34 21.23 -1.78
C ALA A 48 -1.41 21.62 -2.94
N GLU A 49 -1.96 21.93 -4.12
CA GLU A 49 -1.18 22.42 -5.27
C GLU A 49 -0.39 23.68 -4.96
N GLU A 50 -1.02 24.69 -4.35
CA GLU A 50 -0.36 25.93 -3.97
C GLU A 50 0.76 25.69 -2.95
N ALA A 51 0.51 24.87 -1.93
CA ALA A 51 1.51 24.56 -0.91
C ALA A 51 2.69 23.74 -1.45
N PHE A 52 2.41 22.76 -2.31
CA PHE A 52 3.44 21.96 -2.95
C PHE A 52 4.24 22.77 -3.95
N PHE A 53 3.59 23.63 -4.75
CA PHE A 53 4.27 24.59 -5.63
C PHE A 53 5.25 25.47 -4.85
N ALA A 54 4.80 26.07 -3.73
CA ALA A 54 5.66 26.90 -2.90
C ALA A 54 6.91 26.14 -2.43
N THR A 55 6.75 24.88 -2.03
CA THR A 55 7.84 24.01 -1.54
C THR A 55 8.84 23.62 -2.64
N ILE A 56 8.35 23.19 -3.81
CA ILE A 56 9.21 22.68 -4.89
C ILE A 56 9.83 23.80 -5.74
N SER A 57 9.28 25.01 -5.69
CA SER A 57 9.75 26.15 -6.48
C SER A 57 11.24 26.49 -6.25
N SER A 58 11.75 26.23 -5.04
CA SER A 58 13.17 26.40 -4.71
C SER A 58 14.06 25.21 -5.08
N ASN A 59 13.51 24.00 -5.08
CA ASN A 59 14.24 22.77 -5.42
C ASN A 59 13.26 21.67 -5.84
N VAL A 60 13.16 21.46 -7.16
CA VAL A 60 12.22 20.49 -7.77
C VAL A 60 12.57 19.03 -7.47
N GLU A 61 13.81 18.75 -7.06
CA GLU A 61 14.24 17.39 -6.68
C GLU A 61 13.83 17.05 -5.24
N SER A 62 13.38 18.02 -4.45
CA SER A 62 12.98 17.78 -3.06
C SER A 62 11.82 16.76 -3.00
N PRO A 63 11.86 15.81 -2.07
CA PRO A 63 10.75 14.89 -1.85
C PRO A 63 9.53 15.65 -1.30
N ASN A 64 8.34 15.10 -1.54
CA ASN A 64 7.12 15.60 -0.93
C ASN A 64 6.78 14.78 0.29
N ALA A 65 7.25 15.22 1.46
CA ALA A 65 7.09 14.47 2.72
C ALA A 65 5.62 14.18 3.09
N THR A 66 4.69 15.07 2.70
CA THR A 66 3.26 14.87 2.94
C THR A 66 2.73 13.72 2.09
N VAL A 67 3.06 13.71 0.80
CA VAL A 67 2.68 12.62 -0.10
C VAL A 67 3.38 11.31 0.30
N ASP A 68 4.66 11.34 0.65
CA ASP A 68 5.42 10.14 1.04
C ASP A 68 4.84 9.47 2.28
N ALA A 69 4.46 10.25 3.31
CA ALA A 69 3.85 9.72 4.52
C ALA A 69 2.49 9.06 4.22
N LEU A 70 1.64 9.74 3.44
CA LEU A 70 0.34 9.22 3.06
C LEU A 70 0.49 7.98 2.15
N TYR A 71 1.43 8.01 1.20
CA TYR A 71 1.73 6.91 0.28
C TYR A 71 2.05 5.61 1.02
N ARG A 72 2.95 5.68 2.01
CA ARG A 72 3.33 4.51 2.81
C ARG A 72 2.14 3.99 3.59
N SER A 73 1.47 4.86 4.33
CA SER A 73 0.34 4.47 5.19
C SER A 73 -0.82 3.85 4.38
N THR A 74 -1.23 4.46 3.26
CA THR A 74 -2.34 3.94 2.43
C THR A 74 -1.98 2.59 1.81
N ARG A 75 -0.76 2.40 1.35
CA ARG A 75 -0.35 1.13 0.72
C ARG A 75 -0.23 0.00 1.74
N ASP A 76 0.35 0.28 2.91
CA ASP A 76 0.46 -0.69 4.00
C ASP A 76 -0.94 -1.08 4.53
N ALA A 77 -1.86 -0.11 4.60
CA ALA A 77 -3.26 -0.37 4.91
C ALA A 77 -3.93 -1.26 3.85
N CYS A 78 -3.75 -0.95 2.56
CA CYS A 78 -4.33 -1.73 1.45
C CYS A 78 -3.84 -3.18 1.44
N ILE A 79 -2.55 -3.42 1.67
CA ILE A 79 -2.03 -4.79 1.67
C ILE A 79 -2.51 -5.58 2.90
N THR A 80 -2.61 -4.91 4.06
CA THR A 80 -3.17 -5.51 5.28
C THR A 80 -4.64 -5.88 5.08
N ALA A 81 -5.44 -4.94 4.58
CA ALA A 81 -6.85 -5.17 4.28
C ALA A 81 -7.04 -6.30 3.24
N THR A 82 -6.23 -6.32 2.18
CA THR A 82 -6.23 -7.39 1.17
C THR A 82 -5.94 -8.76 1.78
N SER A 83 -4.97 -8.85 2.70
CA SER A 83 -4.66 -10.08 3.43
C SER A 83 -5.86 -10.56 4.26
N ASN A 84 -6.47 -9.65 5.04
CA ASN A 84 -7.65 -9.95 5.85
C ASN A 84 -8.82 -10.40 4.97
N ILE A 85 -9.10 -9.69 3.87
CA ILE A 85 -10.17 -10.04 2.94
C ILE A 85 -9.95 -11.44 2.36
N ARG A 86 -8.73 -11.81 1.96
CA ARG A 86 -8.44 -13.18 1.47
C ARG A 86 -8.67 -14.25 2.53
N THR A 87 -8.41 -13.96 3.80
CA THR A 87 -8.75 -14.85 4.92
C THR A 87 -10.27 -15.02 5.02
N LEU A 88 -11.03 -13.94 4.89
CA LEU A 88 -12.50 -13.98 4.91
C LEU A 88 -13.08 -14.71 3.69
N GLU A 89 -12.56 -14.48 2.48
CA GLU A 89 -12.96 -15.21 1.27
C GLU A 89 -12.75 -16.71 1.43
N ARG A 90 -11.60 -17.11 2.02
CA ARG A 90 -11.30 -18.51 2.32
C ARG A 90 -12.25 -19.09 3.36
N PHE A 91 -12.57 -18.33 4.40
CA PHE A 91 -13.57 -18.71 5.38
C PHE A 91 -14.91 -19.00 4.70
N ILE A 92 -15.44 -18.07 3.90
CA ILE A 92 -16.71 -18.27 3.19
C ILE A 92 -16.63 -19.49 2.27
N GLY A 93 -15.59 -19.58 1.43
CA GLY A 93 -15.42 -20.68 0.48
C GLY A 93 -15.38 -22.07 1.13
N LEU A 94 -14.78 -22.20 2.32
CA LEU A 94 -14.72 -23.47 3.04
C LEU A 94 -16.02 -23.84 3.77
N HIS A 95 -16.95 -22.89 3.94
CA HIS A 95 -18.24 -23.07 4.61
C HIS A 95 -19.42 -23.18 3.63
N VAL A 96 -19.18 -23.10 2.32
CA VAL A 96 -20.20 -23.44 1.32
C VAL A 96 -20.52 -24.94 1.43
N PRO A 97 -21.80 -25.32 1.61
CA PRO A 97 -22.21 -26.71 1.77
C PRO A 97 -22.34 -27.41 0.41
N GLN A 98 -22.61 -28.71 0.45
CA GLN A 98 -22.97 -29.47 -0.74
C GLN A 98 -24.21 -28.87 -1.43
N MET A 99 -24.18 -28.81 -2.76
CA MET A 99 -25.32 -28.33 -3.56
C MET A 99 -26.53 -29.26 -3.39
N GLU A 100 -27.68 -28.68 -3.08
CA GLU A 100 -28.96 -29.37 -2.87
C GLU A 100 -30.11 -28.49 -3.37
N ASP A 101 -31.27 -29.11 -3.60
CA ASP A 101 -32.44 -28.46 -4.21
C ASP A 101 -33.19 -27.51 -3.25
N GLY A 102 -32.97 -27.63 -1.93
CA GLY A 102 -33.67 -26.86 -0.91
C GLY A 102 -32.76 -26.21 0.14
N ASN A 103 -33.34 -25.32 0.95
CA ASN A 103 -32.66 -24.65 2.07
C ASN A 103 -31.40 -23.83 1.67
N ASN A 104 -31.51 -23.06 0.58
CA ASN A 104 -30.37 -22.34 0.00
C ASN A 104 -30.24 -20.86 0.42
N PHE A 105 -31.12 -20.34 1.30
CA PHE A 105 -31.07 -18.94 1.72
C PHE A 105 -29.70 -18.53 2.31
N GLY A 106 -29.18 -19.30 3.28
CA GLY A 106 -27.87 -19.00 3.85
C GLY A 106 -26.73 -19.14 2.85
N VAL A 107 -26.87 -20.04 1.86
CA VAL A 107 -25.90 -20.16 0.76
C VAL A 107 -25.93 -18.90 -0.10
N THR A 108 -27.10 -18.33 -0.38
CA THR A 108 -27.22 -17.03 -1.07
C THR A 108 -26.53 -15.91 -0.28
N VAL A 109 -26.69 -15.87 1.05
CA VAL A 109 -25.98 -14.91 1.91
C VAL A 109 -24.46 -15.07 1.79
N GLN A 110 -23.94 -16.30 1.80
CA GLN A 110 -22.53 -16.57 1.57
C GLN A 110 -22.06 -16.08 0.20
N MET A 111 -22.83 -16.30 -0.87
CA MET A 111 -22.45 -15.87 -2.22
C MET A 111 -22.45 -14.34 -2.36
N MET A 112 -23.41 -13.64 -1.75
CA MET A 112 -23.44 -12.18 -1.71
C MET A 112 -22.23 -11.63 -0.96
N MET A 113 -21.89 -12.19 0.19
CA MET A 113 -20.71 -11.79 0.95
C MET A 113 -19.41 -12.07 0.19
N SER A 114 -19.30 -13.24 -0.45
CA SER A 114 -18.12 -13.59 -1.26
C SER A 114 -17.92 -12.63 -2.43
N LYS A 115 -19.01 -12.20 -3.08
CA LYS A 115 -18.94 -11.21 -4.16
C LYS A 115 -18.49 -9.86 -3.64
N PHE A 116 -19.07 -9.40 -2.53
CA PHE A 116 -18.71 -8.14 -1.91
C PHE A 116 -17.23 -8.11 -1.48
N LEU A 117 -16.75 -9.15 -0.80
CA LEU A 117 -15.33 -9.29 -0.43
C LEU A 117 -14.40 -9.20 -1.65
N LYS A 118 -14.75 -9.86 -2.76
CA LYS A 118 -13.97 -9.80 -3.99
C LYS A 118 -13.89 -8.37 -4.55
N GLU A 119 -15.01 -7.65 -4.60
CA GLU A 119 -15.06 -6.26 -5.10
C GLU A 119 -14.21 -5.32 -4.24
N GLU A 120 -14.27 -5.47 -2.91
CA GLU A 120 -13.46 -4.70 -1.97
C GLU A 120 -11.95 -5.01 -2.10
N ARG A 121 -11.60 -6.28 -2.31
CA ARG A 121 -10.22 -6.71 -2.57
C ARG A 121 -9.68 -6.11 -3.86
N GLU A 122 -10.44 -6.20 -4.95
CA GLU A 122 -10.06 -5.65 -6.25
C GLU A 122 -9.88 -4.12 -6.17
N ARG A 123 -10.67 -3.42 -5.35
CA ARG A 123 -10.47 -1.99 -5.09
C ARG A 123 -9.14 -1.71 -4.40
N CYS A 124 -8.77 -2.48 -3.36
CA CYS A 124 -7.47 -2.35 -2.68
C CYS A 124 -6.30 -2.64 -3.64
N GLU A 125 -6.41 -3.70 -4.45
CA GLU A 125 -5.40 -4.06 -5.45
C GLU A 125 -5.24 -2.98 -6.53
N LYS A 126 -6.35 -2.34 -6.93
CA LYS A 126 -6.33 -1.21 -7.86
C LYS A 126 -5.60 0.00 -7.27
N ILE A 127 -5.89 0.38 -6.02
CA ILE A 127 -5.18 1.46 -5.31
C ILE A 127 -3.67 1.17 -5.26
N LEU A 128 -3.27 -0.07 -4.93
CA LEU A 128 -1.87 -0.48 -4.89
C LEU A 128 -1.19 -0.38 -6.27
N SER A 129 -1.89 -0.75 -7.34
CA SER A 129 -1.37 -0.68 -8.71
C SER A 129 -1.24 0.76 -9.20
N GLU A 130 -2.26 1.58 -9.02
CA GLU A 130 -2.29 2.98 -9.49
C GLU A 130 -1.25 3.84 -8.76
N THR A 131 -1.19 3.73 -7.43
CA THR A 131 -0.25 4.50 -6.62
C THR A 131 1.21 4.13 -6.91
N SER A 132 1.50 2.88 -7.27
CA SER A 132 2.89 2.43 -7.55
C SER A 132 3.60 3.22 -8.66
N LYS A 133 2.82 3.86 -9.55
CA LYS A 133 3.31 4.63 -10.68
C LYS A 133 3.78 6.03 -10.30
N TYR A 134 3.48 6.48 -9.08
CA TYR A 134 3.74 7.85 -8.62
C TYR A 134 5.21 8.24 -8.76
N TYR A 135 6.12 7.49 -8.13
CA TYR A 135 7.54 7.86 -8.13
C TYR A 135 8.15 7.85 -9.52
N ALA A 136 7.75 6.92 -10.39
CA ALA A 136 8.18 6.90 -11.78
C ALA A 136 7.68 8.15 -12.53
N SER A 137 6.39 8.47 -12.40
CA SER A 137 5.79 9.65 -13.04
C SER A 137 6.40 10.96 -12.53
N ARG A 138 6.72 11.01 -11.24
CA ARG A 138 7.39 12.15 -10.61
C ARG A 138 8.84 12.29 -11.08
N ALA A 139 9.58 11.19 -11.17
CA ALA A 139 10.95 11.17 -11.71
C ALA A 139 10.98 11.65 -13.17
N ASP A 140 10.09 11.12 -14.01
CA ASP A 140 9.94 11.55 -15.41
C ASP A 140 9.60 13.05 -15.54
N ALA A 141 8.81 13.59 -14.60
CA ALA A 141 8.51 15.01 -14.55
C ALA A 141 9.76 15.83 -14.16
N ILE A 142 10.56 15.35 -13.20
CA ILE A 142 11.81 15.99 -12.75
C ILE A 142 12.87 15.97 -13.86
N ASP A 143 13.00 14.88 -14.62
CA ASP A 143 13.98 14.78 -15.71
C ASP A 143 13.73 15.81 -16.83
N LYS A 144 12.48 16.25 -16.99
CA LYS A 144 12.11 17.32 -17.92
C LYS A 144 12.58 18.70 -17.46
N PHE A 145 13.18 18.85 -16.28
CA PHE A 145 13.81 20.11 -15.87
C PHE A 145 15.27 20.17 -16.35
N THR A 146 15.45 20.14 -17.66
CA THR A 146 16.74 20.18 -18.36
C THR A 146 17.54 21.49 -18.19
N HIS A 147 16.92 22.54 -17.66
CA HIS A 147 17.50 23.89 -17.54
C HIS A 147 17.71 24.36 -16.09
N LEU A 148 17.33 23.56 -15.09
CA LEU A 148 17.70 23.85 -13.70
C LEU A 148 19.18 23.51 -13.48
N PRO A 149 19.91 24.26 -12.64
CA PRO A 149 21.28 23.94 -12.31
C PRO A 149 21.35 22.56 -11.64
N LYS A 150 21.78 21.56 -12.41
CA LYS A 150 22.08 20.23 -11.89
C LYS A 150 23.38 20.34 -11.09
N SER A 151 23.30 20.08 -9.77
CA SER A 151 24.51 19.95 -8.94
C SER A 151 24.96 18.48 -8.99
N THR A 152 25.63 18.09 -10.05
CA THR A 152 26.26 16.77 -10.13
C THR A 152 27.55 16.77 -9.29
N THR A 153 27.59 15.90 -8.29
CA THR A 153 28.82 15.61 -7.54
C THR A 153 29.39 14.32 -8.12
N THR A 154 30.50 14.41 -8.84
CA THR A 154 31.17 13.24 -9.40
C THR A 154 32.38 12.91 -8.53
N GLU A 155 32.40 11.73 -7.93
CA GLU A 155 33.56 11.20 -7.22
C GLU A 155 34.38 10.34 -8.18
N THR A 156 35.54 10.84 -8.59
CA THR A 156 36.48 10.06 -9.40
C THR A 156 37.59 9.53 -8.49
N THR A 157 37.60 8.21 -8.30
CA THR A 157 38.69 7.54 -7.58
C THR A 157 39.70 7.04 -8.60
N SER A 158 40.88 7.66 -8.63
CA SER A 158 41.99 7.26 -9.50
C SER A 158 43.04 6.53 -8.67
N THR A 159 43.31 5.28 -9.02
CA THR A 159 44.38 4.48 -8.42
C THR A 159 45.52 4.36 -9.43
N SER A 160 46.70 4.88 -9.09
CA SER A 160 47.89 4.74 -9.93
C SER A 160 48.86 3.78 -9.25
N GLN A 161 49.24 2.72 -9.97
CA GLN A 161 50.32 1.82 -9.58
C GLN A 161 51.53 2.11 -10.45
N SER A 162 52.62 2.53 -9.83
CA SER A 162 53.92 2.64 -10.49
C SER A 162 54.83 1.55 -9.92
N SER A 163 55.40 0.73 -10.79
CA SER A 163 56.51 -0.16 -10.47
C SER A 163 57.77 0.38 -11.12
N SER A 164 58.88 0.43 -10.37
CA SER A 164 60.20 0.68 -10.95
C SER A 164 61.06 -0.55 -10.69
N THR A 165 61.41 -1.26 -11.75
CA THR A 165 62.37 -2.36 -11.70
C THR A 165 63.75 -1.83 -12.04
N GLY A 166 64.67 -1.83 -11.07
CA GLY A 166 66.09 -1.55 -11.30
C GLY A 166 66.73 -0.59 -10.31
N GLY A 167 67.25 -1.15 -9.22
CA GLY A 167 68.13 -0.48 -8.25
C GLY A 167 68.72 -1.50 -7.29
N LYS A 168 69.91 -1.22 -6.74
CA LYS A 168 70.74 -2.17 -5.98
C LYS A 168 70.14 -2.62 -4.63
N ASP A 169 68.94 -2.17 -4.30
CA ASP A 169 68.24 -2.37 -3.03
C ASP A 169 66.77 -2.81 -3.27
N GLY A 170 66.55 -3.90 -4.03
CA GLY A 170 65.25 -4.58 -4.11
C GLY A 170 64.09 -3.86 -4.82
N ASP A 171 63.05 -4.62 -5.17
CA ASP A 171 61.81 -4.09 -5.76
C ASP A 171 60.95 -3.39 -4.69
N GLU A 172 60.59 -2.13 -4.92
CA GLU A 172 59.57 -1.43 -4.13
C GLU A 172 58.30 -1.18 -4.98
N SER A 173 57.16 -1.63 -4.46
CA SER A 173 55.84 -1.29 -4.99
C SER A 173 55.23 -0.19 -4.14
N LYS A 174 54.97 0.97 -4.74
CA LYS A 174 54.31 2.11 -4.06
C LYS A 174 52.93 2.32 -4.69
N THR A 175 51.89 2.19 -3.87
CA THR A 175 50.51 2.44 -4.28
C THR A 175 50.09 3.79 -3.74
N SER A 176 49.65 4.72 -4.60
CA SER A 176 49.07 5.99 -4.20
C SER A 176 47.62 6.07 -4.69
N SER A 177 46.70 6.40 -3.78
CA SER A 177 45.30 6.69 -4.09
C SER A 177 45.05 8.18 -3.91
N SER A 178 44.45 8.82 -4.90
CA SER A 178 43.97 10.19 -4.80
C SER A 178 42.48 10.23 -5.09
N THR A 179 41.71 10.82 -4.17
CA THR A 179 40.28 11.09 -4.34
C THR A 179 40.11 12.53 -4.80
N ASN A 180 39.58 12.74 -6.02
CA ASN A 180 39.20 14.06 -6.49
C ASN A 180 37.67 14.17 -6.47
N THR A 181 37.18 15.15 -5.72
CA THR A 181 35.76 15.55 -5.71
C THR A 181 35.61 16.75 -6.64
N GLU A 182 35.11 16.52 -7.85
CA GLU A 182 34.78 17.62 -8.78
C GLU A 182 33.30 17.95 -8.65
N LYS A 183 33.00 19.18 -8.19
CA LYS A 183 31.66 19.75 -8.18
C LYS A 183 31.46 20.56 -9.46
N LYS A 184 30.89 19.95 -10.50
CA LYS A 184 30.60 20.62 -11.77
C LYS A 184 29.18 21.17 -11.74
N SER A 185 29.03 22.47 -11.50
CA SER A 185 27.76 23.17 -11.60
C SER A 185 27.61 23.77 -13.00
N THR A 186 26.75 23.16 -13.83
CA THR A 186 26.36 23.72 -15.14
C THR A 186 25.26 24.76 -14.91
N LYS A 187 25.61 26.05 -14.98
CA LYS A 187 24.62 27.13 -14.98
C LYS A 187 24.02 27.22 -16.39
N ASN A 188 22.84 26.65 -16.60
CA ASN A 188 22.01 27.04 -17.74
C ASN A 188 21.29 28.34 -17.36
N GLU A 189 21.45 29.38 -18.17
CA GLU A 189 20.94 30.75 -17.91
C GLU A 189 19.45 30.93 -18.27
N GLU A 190 18.79 29.89 -18.77
CA GLU A 190 17.37 29.98 -19.10
C GLU A 190 16.49 29.93 -17.84
N PRO A 191 15.48 30.82 -17.72
CA PRO A 191 14.60 30.82 -16.57
C PRO A 191 13.82 29.51 -16.48
N VAL A 192 13.67 29.02 -15.25
CA VAL A 192 12.89 27.82 -14.95
C VAL A 192 11.49 27.96 -15.55
N ASN A 193 11.08 26.99 -16.37
CA ASN A 193 9.74 26.99 -16.93
C ASN A 193 8.71 26.80 -15.81
N MET A 194 8.02 27.89 -15.44
CA MET A 194 7.05 27.91 -14.34
C MET A 194 5.87 26.94 -14.55
N HIS A 195 5.50 26.64 -15.80
CA HIS A 195 4.46 25.64 -16.06
C HIS A 195 4.93 24.22 -15.73
N ARG A 196 6.22 23.91 -15.88
CA ARG A 196 6.77 22.61 -15.45
C ARG A 196 6.73 22.47 -13.93
N VAL A 197 7.08 23.52 -13.19
CA VAL A 197 6.98 23.54 -11.72
C VAL A 197 5.52 23.33 -11.28
N LYS A 198 4.58 24.06 -11.88
CA LYS A 198 3.14 23.88 -11.60
C LYS A 198 2.66 22.47 -11.94
N ALA A 199 3.12 21.88 -13.05
CA ALA A 199 2.75 20.52 -13.43
C ALA A 199 3.26 19.47 -12.42
N LEU A 200 4.47 19.65 -11.87
CA LEU A 200 5.00 18.78 -10.82
C LEU A 200 4.21 18.92 -9.52
N ALA A 201 3.85 20.14 -9.13
CA ALA A 201 2.99 20.39 -7.97
C ALA A 201 1.60 19.76 -8.14
N ALA A 202 0.99 19.87 -9.32
CA ALA A 202 -0.29 19.26 -9.66
C ALA A 202 -0.23 17.73 -9.61
N LEU A 203 0.87 17.13 -10.08
CA LEU A 203 1.11 15.68 -9.98
C LEU A 203 1.17 15.23 -8.51
N ASP A 204 1.89 15.96 -7.66
CA ASP A 204 1.98 15.68 -6.22
C ASP A 204 0.61 15.85 -5.52
N ALA A 205 -0.13 16.90 -5.88
CA ALA A 205 -1.45 17.17 -5.31
C ALA A 205 -2.51 16.14 -5.75
N GLN A 206 -2.47 15.70 -7.01
CA GLN A 206 -3.33 14.63 -7.50
C GLN A 206 -3.05 13.32 -6.73
N MET A 207 -1.78 12.94 -6.58
CA MET A 207 -1.42 11.76 -5.78
C MET A 207 -1.89 11.89 -4.33
N TYR A 208 -1.76 13.07 -3.72
CA TYR A 208 -2.26 13.33 -2.37
C TYR A 208 -3.76 13.06 -2.25
N VAL A 209 -4.60 13.60 -3.15
CA VAL A 209 -6.05 13.39 -3.10
C VAL A 209 -6.44 11.95 -3.46
N ASP A 210 -5.73 11.30 -4.37
CA ASP A 210 -5.95 9.90 -4.73
C ASP A 210 -5.67 8.97 -3.54
N LEU A 211 -4.56 9.21 -2.83
CA LEU A 211 -4.21 8.43 -1.63
C LEU A 211 -5.18 8.67 -0.47
N MET A 212 -5.64 9.91 -0.30
CA MET A 212 -6.62 10.27 0.72
C MET A 212 -7.97 9.61 0.42
N GLY A 213 -8.44 9.70 -0.83
CA GLY A 213 -9.66 9.03 -1.29
C GLY A 213 -9.54 7.50 -1.22
N GLY A 214 -8.38 6.95 -1.57
CA GLY A 214 -8.11 5.51 -1.45
C GLY A 214 -8.17 5.00 -0.01
N MET A 215 -7.57 5.72 0.93
CA MET A 215 -7.64 5.38 2.36
C MET A 215 -9.08 5.49 2.89
N GLN A 216 -9.83 6.54 2.53
CA GLN A 216 -11.22 6.68 2.94
C GLN A 216 -12.09 5.54 2.39
N ALA A 217 -11.94 5.22 1.11
CA ALA A 217 -12.67 4.12 0.48
C ALA A 217 -12.35 2.76 1.13
N LEU A 218 -11.10 2.54 1.56
CA LEU A 218 -10.71 1.36 2.32
C LEU A 218 -11.39 1.32 3.69
N ILE A 219 -11.40 2.43 4.43
CA ILE A 219 -12.07 2.53 5.74
C ILE A 219 -13.55 2.19 5.61
N ASP A 220 -14.25 2.82 4.66
CA ASP A 220 -15.69 2.64 4.45
C ASP A 220 -16.02 1.19 4.02
N GLY A 221 -15.21 0.64 3.11
CA GLY A 221 -15.32 -0.74 2.64
C GLY A 221 -15.08 -1.75 3.76
N TYR A 222 -14.03 -1.55 4.55
CA TYR A 222 -13.67 -2.44 5.65
C TYR A 222 -14.71 -2.39 6.78
N MET A 223 -15.25 -1.21 7.10
CA MET A 223 -16.36 -1.05 8.04
C MET A 223 -17.59 -1.82 7.58
N SER A 224 -17.93 -1.72 6.29
CA SER A 224 -19.04 -2.46 5.70
C SER A 224 -18.83 -3.98 5.74
N ILE A 225 -17.58 -4.45 5.56
CA ILE A 225 -17.22 -5.86 5.71
C ILE A 225 -17.48 -6.34 7.14
N LEU A 226 -17.00 -5.61 8.15
CA LEU A 226 -17.16 -6.00 9.55
C LEU A 226 -18.64 -6.04 9.95
N ASP A 227 -19.41 -5.02 9.56
CA ASP A 227 -20.85 -4.96 9.82
C ASP A 227 -21.61 -6.13 9.18
N ASN A 228 -21.26 -6.50 7.94
CA ASN A 228 -21.85 -7.65 7.27
C ASN A 228 -21.45 -9.00 7.91
N LEU A 229 -20.20 -9.14 8.35
CA LEU A 229 -19.74 -10.32 9.08
C LEU A 229 -20.52 -10.50 10.39
N GLU A 230 -20.64 -9.43 11.18
CA GLU A 230 -21.31 -9.46 12.49
C GLU A 230 -22.78 -9.84 12.34
N LYS A 231 -23.52 -9.15 11.47
CA LYS A 231 -24.96 -9.37 11.27
C LYS A 231 -25.29 -10.76 10.74
N ASN A 232 -24.43 -11.31 9.88
CA ASN A 232 -24.71 -12.54 9.15
C ASN A 232 -23.92 -13.76 9.63
N TRP A 233 -23.16 -13.64 10.72
CA TRP A 233 -22.20 -14.65 11.17
C TRP A 233 -22.76 -16.08 11.14
N GLU A 234 -23.95 -16.28 11.72
CA GLU A 234 -24.57 -17.61 11.78
C GLU A 234 -24.81 -18.20 10.39
N LYS A 235 -25.24 -17.40 9.41
CA LYS A 235 -25.46 -17.86 8.03
C LYS A 235 -24.16 -18.04 7.26
N LEU A 236 -23.12 -17.29 7.60
CA LEU A 236 -21.81 -17.44 6.97
C LEU A 236 -21.10 -18.72 7.45
N GLU A 237 -21.19 -19.05 8.73
CA GLU A 237 -20.59 -20.25 9.32
C GLU A 237 -21.46 -21.51 9.10
N ASN A 238 -22.78 -21.38 9.25
CA ASN A 238 -23.74 -22.49 9.18
C ASN A 238 -24.95 -22.13 8.30
N PRO A 239 -24.79 -22.08 6.97
CA PRO A 239 -25.81 -21.56 6.05
C PRO A 239 -27.14 -22.30 6.08
N ARG A 240 -27.14 -23.57 6.51
CA ARG A 240 -28.34 -24.42 6.65
C ARG A 240 -28.81 -24.62 8.10
N GLY A 241 -28.18 -23.94 9.06
CA GLY A 241 -28.48 -24.06 10.49
C GLY A 241 -27.69 -25.17 11.20
N LYS A 242 -27.63 -25.07 12.54
CA LYS A 242 -26.95 -26.06 13.39
C LYS A 242 -27.75 -27.38 13.38
N GLY A 243 -27.16 -28.44 12.84
CA GLY A 243 -27.79 -29.77 12.75
C GLY A 243 -28.11 -30.24 11.33
N TYR A 244 -27.96 -29.38 10.31
CA TYR A 244 -28.02 -29.79 8.92
C TYR A 244 -26.70 -30.47 8.53
N GLY A 245 -26.61 -31.76 8.84
CA GLY A 245 -25.41 -32.57 8.74
C GLY A 245 -24.92 -32.75 7.30
N GLY A 246 -23.74 -32.18 7.03
CA GLY A 246 -22.85 -32.67 5.98
C GLY A 246 -21.43 -32.90 6.51
N TYR A 247 -20.94 -32.03 7.40
CA TYR A 247 -19.59 -32.14 7.94
C TYR A 247 -19.48 -31.54 9.35
N GLY A 248 -19.77 -32.38 10.35
CA GLY A 248 -19.18 -32.28 11.70
C GLY A 248 -20.06 -31.72 12.82
N SER A 249 -20.46 -32.59 13.76
CA SER A 249 -20.08 -32.48 15.17
C SER A 249 -20.57 -33.71 15.92
N GLY A 250 -19.65 -34.61 16.25
CA GLY A 250 -19.87 -35.64 17.28
C GLY A 250 -19.80 -35.01 18.67
N GLY A 251 -20.71 -34.08 18.95
CA GLY A 251 -20.87 -33.43 20.24
C GLY A 251 -22.11 -33.98 20.92
N SER A 252 -21.87 -34.82 21.93
CA SER A 252 -22.88 -35.40 22.82
C SER A 252 -23.93 -34.39 23.26
N SER A 253 -25.20 -34.78 23.17
CA SER A 253 -26.33 -34.06 23.75
C SER A 253 -26.09 -33.85 25.25
N MET A 254 -25.99 -32.61 25.69
CA MET A 254 -26.21 -32.28 27.10
C MET A 254 -27.65 -31.83 27.24
N VAL A 255 -28.43 -32.72 27.86
CA VAL A 255 -29.76 -32.48 28.38
C VAL A 255 -29.64 -31.44 29.49
N TYR A 256 -30.47 -30.41 29.45
CA TYR A 256 -31.02 -29.76 30.63
C TYR A 256 -32.54 -29.68 30.44
#